data_AF-A0A9P6CN57-F1
#
_entry.id   AF-A0A9P6CN57-F1
#
_cell.length_a   1.000
_cell.length_b   1.000
_cell.length_c   1.000
_cell.angle_alpha   90.00
_cell.angle_beta   90.00
_cell.angle_gamma   90.00
#
_symmetry.space_group_name_H-M   'P 1'
#
loop_
_entity.id
_entity.type
_entity.pdbx_description
1 polymer ?
#
loop_
_entity_poly.entity_id
_entity_poly.type
_entity_poly.pdbx_seq_one_letter_code
_entity_poly.pdbx_strand_id
1 'polypeptide(L)' 'LDEVSKDERTLIRARGRSRKGTRAVQKGVFVRGRRFSAEGLLTIDGMIANTVVEGSMTRDRFLQYLEFTVVS' A
#
# COMPACT_ATOMS: atom_id res chain seq x y z
N LEU A 1 -16.21 -1.04 -2.85
CA LEU A 1 -15.02 -1.19 -3.71
C LEU A 1 -14.19 0.05 -3.49
N ASP A 2 -12.91 -0.11 -3.16
CA ASP A 2 -12.03 1.00 -2.80
C ASP A 2 -10.59 0.69 -3.18
N GLU A 3 -9.83 1.75 -3.46
CA GLU A 3 -8.41 1.67 -3.81
C GLU A 3 -7.54 2.05 -2.62
N VAL A 4 -6.50 1.25 -2.36
CA VAL A 4 -5.41 1.61 -1.47
C VAL A 4 -4.08 1.62 -2.22
N SER A 5 -3.31 2.69 -2.05
CA SER A 5 -1.94 2.73 -2.58
C SER A 5 -0.91 2.58 -1.47
N LYS A 6 0.06 1.70 -1.70
CA LYS A 6 1.15 1.42 -0.76
C LYS A 6 2.48 1.62 -1.46
N ASP A 7 3.33 2.46 -0.88
CA ASP A 7 4.74 2.49 -1.26
C ASP A 7 5.56 1.56 -0.36
N GLU A 8 6.70 1.13 -0.87
CA GLU A 8 7.70 0.34 -0.13
C GLU A 8 8.46 1.19 0.93
N ARG A 9 8.00 2.40 1.22
CA ARG A 9 8.57 3.18 2.31
C ARG A 9 8.23 2.49 3.61
N THR A 10 9.27 2.01 4.28
CA THR A 10 9.15 1.50 5.63
C THR A 10 8.74 2.66 6.54
N LEU A 11 7.59 2.55 7.19
CA LEU A 11 7.13 3.55 8.15
C LEU A 11 8.08 3.53 9.34
N ILE A 12 8.94 4.55 9.42
CA ILE A 12 9.84 4.77 10.54
C ILE A 12 9.39 6.00 11.31
N ARG A 13 9.59 6.01 12.63
CA ARG A 13 9.37 7.21 13.43
C ARG A 13 10.31 8.31 12.95
N ALA A 14 9.81 9.53 12.75
CA ALA A 14 10.65 10.66 12.35
C ALA A 14 11.53 11.19 13.50
N ARG A 15 11.16 10.91 14.76
CA ARG A 15 11.86 11.39 15.95
C ARG A 15 12.20 10.24 16.89
N GLY A 16 13.49 10.06 17.15
CA GLY A 16 14.01 9.13 18.15
C GLY A 16 13.99 9.73 19.56
N ARG A 17 14.03 8.86 20.58
CA ARG A 17 14.23 9.26 21.98
C ARG A 17 15.59 8.78 22.44
N SER A 18 16.30 9.61 23.20
CA SER A 18 17.59 9.25 23.82
C SER A 18 17.74 9.98 25.15
N ARG A 19 18.73 9.57 25.95
CA ARG A 19 19.03 10.25 27.21
C ARG A 19 19.57 11.65 26.92
N LYS A 20 19.36 12.59 27.86
CA LYS A 20 19.91 13.96 27.76
C LYS A 20 21.43 13.89 27.56
N GLY A 21 21.94 14.59 26.54
CA GLY A 21 23.35 14.59 26.17
C GLY A 21 23.79 13.47 25.22
N THR A 22 22.87 12.61 24.77
CA THR A 22 23.18 11.52 23.81
C THR A 22 22.44 11.72 22.49
N ARG A 23 22.98 11.19 21.39
CA ARG A 23 22.30 11.21 20.07
C ARG A 23 21.32 10.04 19.99
N ALA A 24 20.09 10.32 19.55
CA ALA A 24 19.14 9.27 19.19
C ALA A 24 19.53 8.67 17.84
N VAL A 25 20.03 7.43 17.86
CA VAL A 25 20.37 6.68 16.64
C VAL A 25 19.17 5.84 16.24
N GLN A 26 18.70 6.00 15.01
CA GLN A 26 17.67 5.17 14.42
C GLN A 26 18.23 4.48 13.18
N LYS A 27 18.25 3.15 13.21
CA LYS A 27 18.56 2.34 12.04
C LYS A 27 17.26 2.09 11.30
N GLY A 28 17.21 2.45 10.03
CA GLY A 28 16.07 2.21 9.15
C GLY A 28 16.56 1.85 7.77
N VAL A 29 15.81 1.00 7.07
CA VAL A 29 16.10 0.68 5.67
C VAL A 29 15.57 1.83 4.82
N PHE A 30 16.46 2.52 4.13
CA PHE A 30 16.11 3.64 3.24
C PHE A 30 15.73 3.10 1.85
N VAL A 31 14.65 2.32 1.78
CA VAL A 31 14.13 1.82 0.50
C VAL A 31 13.30 2.94 -0.16
N ARG A 32 13.81 3.52 -1.24
CA ARG A 32 13.00 4.28 -2.19
C ARG A 32 12.40 3.29 -3.19
N GLY A 33 11.46 2.51 -2.71
CA GLY A 33 10.97 1.37 -3.45
C GLY A 33 9.79 1.68 -4.38
N ARG A 34 9.22 0.61 -4.94
CA ARG A 34 8.10 0.64 -5.88
C ARG A 34 6.80 1.07 -5.18
N ARG A 35 5.91 1.72 -5.92
CA ARG A 35 4.54 2.01 -5.48
C ARG A 35 3.63 0.94 -6.04
N PHE A 36 2.73 0.44 -5.23
CA PHE A 36 1.67 -0.47 -5.60
C PHE A 36 0.32 0.19 -5.35
N SER A 37 -0.64 -0.10 -6.21
CA SER A 37 -2.05 0.21 -6.01
C SER A 37 -2.80 -1.11 -5.91
N ALA A 38 -3.70 -1.21 -4.93
CA ALA A 38 -4.54 -2.38 -4.73
C ALA A 38 -6.01 -1.95 -4.74
N GLU A 39 -6.83 -2.70 -5.45
CA GLU A 39 -8.29 -2.54 -5.45
C GLU A 39 -8.90 -3.69 -4.66
N GLY A 40 -9.91 -3.39 -3.86
CA GLY A 40 -10.60 -4.40 -3.04
C GLY A 40 -12.11 -4.22 -3.07
N LEU A 41 -12.82 -5.34 -3.20
CA LEU A 41 -14.26 -5.41 -2.99
C LEU A 41 -14.57 -6.18 -1.70
N LEU A 42 -15.15 -5.47 -0.74
CA LEU A 42 -15.57 -5.99 0.55
C LEU A 42 -17.10 -6.05 0.61
N THR A 43 -17.64 -7.18 1.05
CA THR A 43 -19.06 -7.40 1.36
C THR A 43 -19.23 -7.71 2.84
N ILE A 44 -20.48 -7.96 3.26
CA ILE A 44 -20.79 -8.41 4.63
C ILE A 44 -20.15 -9.77 4.97
N ASP A 45 -19.84 -10.58 3.96
CA ASP A 45 -19.22 -11.90 4.11
C ASP A 45 -17.69 -11.87 4.05
N GLY A 46 -17.11 -10.67 3.84
CA GLY A 46 -15.68 -10.46 3.78
C GLY A 46 -15.19 -9.97 2.42
N MET A 47 -13.90 -10.16 2.14
CA MET A 47 -13.27 -9.70 0.89
C MET A 47 -13.50 -10.73 -0.20
N ILE A 48 -14.25 -10.34 -1.24
CA ILE A 48 -14.67 -11.25 -2.31
C ILE A 48 -13.82 -11.12 -3.59
N ALA A 49 -13.21 -9.95 -3.81
CA ALA A 49 -12.29 -9.73 -4.92
C ALA A 49 -11.20 -8.73 -4.51
N ASN A 50 -10.00 -8.94 -5.02
CA ASN A 50 -8.90 -7.98 -4.92
C ASN A 50 -7.95 -8.09 -6.11
N THR A 51 -7.20 -7.02 -6.37
CA THR A 51 -6.06 -7.05 -7.27
C THR A 51 -4.98 -6.10 -6.80
N VAL A 52 -3.72 -6.37 -7.16
CA VAL A 52 -2.57 -5.51 -6.86
C VAL A 52 -1.79 -5.27 -8.14
N VAL A 53 -1.53 -3.99 -8.43
CA VAL A 53 -0.77 -3.57 -9.60
C VAL A 53 0.43 -2.73 -9.18
N GLU A 54 1.55 -2.90 -9.88
CA GLU A 54 2.69 -1.99 -9.74
C GLU A 54 2.37 -0.66 -10.45
N GLY A 55 2.67 0.46 -9.77
CA GLY A 55 2.32 1.81 -10.18
C GLY A 55 0.88 2.17 -9.80
N SER A 56 0.25 2.99 -10.63
CA SER A 56 -1.13 3.45 -10.42
C SER A 56 -2.16 2.48 -11.01
N MET A 57 -3.36 2.45 -10.42
CA MET A 57 -4.53 1.89 -11.07
C MET A 57 -5.00 2.82 -12.19
N THR A 58 -4.83 2.41 -13.44
CA THR A 58 -5.33 3.17 -14.59
C THR A 58 -6.77 2.76 -14.90
N ARG A 59 -7.51 3.59 -15.63
CA ARG A 59 -8.88 3.27 -16.05
C ARG A 59 -8.97 1.90 -16.73
N ASP A 60 -8.05 1.59 -17.63
CA ASP A 60 -8.11 0.34 -18.39
C ASP A 60 -7.83 -0.88 -17.49
N ARG A 61 -6.90 -0.77 -16.54
CA ARG A 61 -6.66 -1.80 -15.52
C ARG A 61 -7.87 -1.98 -14.59
N PHE A 62 -8.53 -0.88 -14.23
CA PHE A 62 -9.73 -0.91 -13.41
C PHE A 62 -10.90 -1.59 -14.12
N LEU A 63 -11.13 -1.27 -15.41
CA LEU A 63 -12.16 -1.95 -16.22
C LEU A 63 -11.87 -3.44 -16.36
N GLN A 64 -10.61 -3.82 -16.59
CA GLN A 64 -10.20 -5.22 -16.63
C GLN A 64 -10.47 -5.93 -15.29
N TYR A 65 -10.17 -5.29 -14.16
CA TYR A 65 -10.49 -5.84 -12.85
C TYR A 65 -11.99 -6.05 -12.65
N LEU A 66 -12.82 -5.08 -13.06
CA LEU A 66 -14.27 -5.22 -12.98
C LEU A 66 -14.79 -6.37 -13.83
N GLU A 67 -14.37 -6.43 -15.10
CA GLU A 67 -14.85 -7.40 -16.08
C GLU A 67 -14.47 -8.84 -15.70
N PHE A 68 -13.22 -9.06 -15.28
CA PHE A 68 -12.71 -10.42 -15.10
C PHE A 68 -12.68 -10.92 -13.66
N THR A 69 -12.90 -10.05 -12.66
CA THR A 69 -12.80 -10.43 -11.25
C THR A 69 -14.04 -10.09 -10.43
N VAL A 70 -14.73 -8.98 -10.72
CA VAL A 70 -15.86 -8.51 -9.90
C VAL A 70 -17.20 -8.98 -10.46
N VAL A 71 -17.39 -8.89 -11.77
CA VAL A 71 -18.66 -9.21 -12.45
C VAL A 71 -18.71 -10.66 -12.95
N SER A 72 -17.55 -11.33 -13.01
CA SER A 72 -17.39 -12.72 -13.47
C SER A 72 -18.14 -13.74 -12.63
#